data_AF-A0A2M7CM78-F1
#
_entry.id   AF-A0A2M7CM78-F1
#
_cell.length_a   1.000
_cell.length_b   1.000
_cell.length_c   1.000
_cell.angle_alpha   90.00
_cell.angle_beta   90.00
_cell.angle_gamma   90.00
#
_symmetry.space_group_name_H-M   'P 1'
#
loop_
_entity.id
_entity.type
_entity.pdbx_description
1 polymer ?
#
loop_
_entity_poly.entity_id
_entity_poly.type
_entity_poly.pdbx_seq_one_letter_code
_entity_poly.pdbx_strand_id
1 'polypeptide(L)'
;MFYDGTVEDITERKQAEQQLANYAEHLEDMVDQRTHQLREAQEQLVRQERLATLDQLAGSIGHEFRNPLGVISNAAYFLKMSLPDANDAIREYLDIIENETRASDKIVTDLLDFIRIKSLDRQPVAVSELARQTLERYPAPPSVELTLEIAPDLPPVYADP
;
A
#
# COMPACT_ATOMS: atom_id res chain seq x y z
N MET A 1 3.80 -88.25 7.79
CA MET A 1 3.12 -87.14 7.10
C MET A 1 4.11 -86.57 6.12
N PHE A 2 3.77 -86.52 4.83
CA PHE A 2 4.56 -85.84 3.82
C PHE A 2 4.01 -84.43 3.66
N TYR A 3 4.84 -83.42 3.80
CA TYR A 3 4.50 -82.04 3.47
C TYR A 3 5.01 -81.79 2.05
N ASP A 4 4.11 -81.37 1.17
CA ASP A 4 4.44 -80.84 -0.14
C ASP A 4 4.52 -79.32 -0.03
N GLY A 5 5.55 -78.71 -0.60
CA GLY A 5 5.84 -77.29 -0.48
C GLY A 5 6.26 -76.72 -1.82
N THR A 6 5.60 -75.65 -2.24
CA THR A 6 5.97 -74.90 -3.43
C THR A 6 6.78 -73.66 -3.03
N VAL A 7 7.81 -73.35 -3.81
CA VAL A 7 8.58 -72.11 -3.69
C VAL A 7 8.32 -71.29 -4.94
N GLU A 8 7.77 -70.09 -4.76
CA GLU A 8 7.51 -69.14 -5.84
C GLU A 8 8.37 -67.89 -5.60
N ASP A 9 9.09 -67.44 -6.64
CA ASP A 9 9.90 -66.23 -6.58
C ASP A 9 8.97 -65.00 -6.63
N ILE A 10 8.96 -64.23 -5.54
CA ILE A 10 8.12 -63.03 -5.39
C ILE A 10 8.93 -61.73 -5.50
N THR A 11 10.20 -61.79 -5.91
CA THR A 11 11.13 -60.65 -5.88
C THR A 11 10.62 -59.49 -6.72
N GLU A 12 10.22 -59.73 -7.96
CA GLU A 12 9.70 -58.68 -8.86
C GLU A 12 8.42 -58.05 -8.30
N ARG A 13 7.50 -58.87 -7.79
CA ARG A 13 6.25 -58.40 -7.19
C ARG A 13 6.51 -57.51 -5.98
N LYS A 14 7.44 -57.92 -5.11
CA LYS A 14 7.83 -57.15 -3.92
C LYS A 14 8.51 -55.83 -4.28
N GLN A 15 9.34 -55.81 -5.34
CA GLN A 15 9.96 -54.59 -5.84
C GLN A 15 8.93 -53.62 -6.42
N ALA A 16 7.97 -54.11 -7.20
CA ALA A 16 6.88 -53.30 -7.75
C ALA A 16 5.97 -52.73 -6.65
N GLU A 17 5.61 -53.53 -5.63
CA GLU A 17 4.87 -53.07 -4.44
C GLU A 17 5.62 -51.94 -3.72
N GLN A 18 6.93 -52.08 -3.52
CA GLN A 18 7.73 -51.04 -2.87
C GLN A 18 7.85 -49.76 -3.71
N GLN A 19 8.02 -49.89 -5.03
CA GLN A 19 8.03 -48.74 -5.92
C GLN A 19 6.71 -47.99 -5.90
N LEU A 20 5.58 -48.70 -5.93
CA LEU A 20 4.25 -48.09 -5.81
C LEU A 20 4.08 -47.37 -4.47
N ALA A 21 4.52 -47.97 -3.36
CA ALA A 21 4.47 -47.34 -2.05
C ALA A 21 5.28 -46.03 -2.01
N ASN A 22 6.50 -46.05 -2.53
CA ASN A 22 7.36 -44.86 -2.59
C ASN A 22 6.75 -43.77 -3.49
N TYR A 23 6.14 -44.14 -4.63
CA TYR A 23 5.45 -43.19 -5.50
C TYR A 23 4.20 -42.60 -4.81
N ALA A 24 3.44 -43.41 -4.08
CA ALA A 24 2.26 -42.95 -3.35
C ALA A 24 2.64 -41.93 -2.28
N GLU A 25 3.66 -42.23 -1.47
CA GLU A 25 4.20 -41.31 -0.45
C GLU A 25 4.69 -40.00 -1.08
N HIS A 26 5.46 -40.09 -2.18
CA HIS A 26 5.96 -38.89 -2.86
C HIS A 26 4.84 -38.05 -3.49
N LEU A 27 3.78 -38.68 -4.02
CA LEU A 27 2.61 -37.98 -4.54
C LEU A 27 1.83 -37.28 -3.42
N GLU A 28 1.70 -37.92 -2.27
CA GLU A 28 1.04 -37.35 -1.09
C GLU A 28 1.79 -36.10 -0.62
N ASP A 29 3.12 -36.18 -0.49
CA ASP A 29 3.98 -35.04 -0.17
C ASP A 29 3.83 -33.88 -1.19
N MET A 30 3.82 -34.20 -2.48
CA MET A 30 3.66 -33.17 -3.52
C MET A 30 2.26 -32.54 -3.47
N VAL A 31 1.21 -33.33 -3.24
CA VAL A 31 -0.16 -32.82 -3.11
C VAL A 31 -0.26 -31.88 -1.90
N ASP A 32 0.34 -32.24 -0.77
CA ASP A 32 0.34 -31.41 0.42
C ASP A 32 1.09 -30.10 0.20
N GLN A 33 2.29 -30.15 -0.41
CA GLN A 33 3.06 -28.95 -0.77
C GLN A 33 2.28 -28.03 -1.71
N ARG A 34 1.67 -28.58 -2.77
CA ARG A 34 0.88 -27.80 -3.73
C ARG A 34 -0.38 -27.23 -3.11
N THR A 35 -1.05 -27.99 -2.24
CA THR A 35 -2.23 -27.52 -1.52
C THR A 35 -1.88 -26.38 -0.58
N HIS A 36 -0.73 -26.46 0.10
CA HIS A 36 -0.24 -25.37 0.94
C HIS A 36 0.05 -24.10 0.12
N GLN A 37 0.83 -24.22 -0.96
CA GLN A 37 1.12 -23.10 -1.88
C GLN A 37 -0.15 -22.46 -2.44
N LEU A 38 -1.14 -23.28 -2.80
CA LEU A 38 -2.41 -22.78 -3.33
C LEU A 38 -3.19 -21.99 -2.28
N ARG A 39 -3.22 -22.48 -1.03
CA ARG A 39 -3.86 -21.76 0.08
C ARG A 39 -3.19 -20.41 0.34
N GLU A 40 -1.86 -20.38 0.41
CA GLU A 40 -1.11 -19.13 0.60
C GLU A 40 -1.38 -18.13 -0.54
N ALA A 41 -1.35 -18.59 -1.79
CA ALA A 41 -1.65 -17.75 -2.95
C ALA A 41 -3.10 -17.22 -2.92
N GLN A 42 -4.07 -18.05 -2.54
CA GLN A 42 -5.47 -17.62 -2.39
C GLN A 42 -5.64 -16.58 -1.28
N GLU A 43 -5.00 -16.78 -0.12
CA GLU A 43 -5.03 -15.79 0.96
C GLU A 43 -4.41 -14.45 0.55
N GLN A 44 -3.32 -14.51 -0.22
CA GLN A 44 -2.67 -13.32 -0.76
C GLN A 44 -3.56 -12.60 -1.78
N LEU A 45 -4.21 -13.34 -2.69
CA LEU A 45 -5.17 -12.78 -3.65
C LEU A 45 -6.35 -12.11 -2.95
N VAL A 46 -6.95 -12.77 -1.96
CA VAL A 46 -8.06 -12.19 -1.17
C VAL A 46 -7.62 -10.92 -0.45
N ARG A 47 -6.39 -10.89 0.07
CA ARG A 47 -5.84 -9.68 0.71
C ARG A 47 -5.66 -8.55 -0.31
N GLN A 48 -5.14 -8.84 -1.50
CA GLN A 48 -4.97 -7.85 -2.56
C GLN A 48 -6.30 -7.30 -3.06
N GLU A 49 -7.30 -8.15 -3.26
CA GLU A 49 -8.65 -7.74 -3.70
C GLU A 49 -9.31 -6.82 -2.65
N ARG A 50 -9.17 -7.14 -1.36
CA ARG A 50 -9.66 -6.28 -0.27
C ARG A 50 -9.02 -4.91 -0.29
N LEU A 51 -7.70 -4.84 -0.48
CA LEU A 51 -6.98 -3.56 -0.54
C LEU A 51 -7.38 -2.75 -1.78
N ALA A 52 -7.48 -3.38 -2.95
CA ALA A 52 -7.93 -2.72 -4.17
C ALA A 52 -9.37 -2.18 -4.05
N THR A 53 -10.25 -2.93 -3.40
CA THR A 53 -11.61 -2.48 -3.10
C THR A 53 -11.60 -1.28 -2.15
N LEU A 54 -10.76 -1.32 -1.11
CA LEU A 54 -10.60 -0.23 -0.15
C LEU A 54 -10.06 1.03 -0.82
N ASP A 55 -9.09 0.90 -1.74
CA ASP A 55 -8.56 2.00 -2.56
C ASP A 55 -9.66 2.67 -3.40
N GLN A 56 -10.46 1.86 -4.10
CA GLN A 56 -11.54 2.37 -4.94
C GLN A 56 -12.58 3.13 -4.09
N LEU A 57 -12.96 2.56 -2.95
CA LEU A 57 -13.91 3.19 -2.03
C LEU A 57 -13.34 4.46 -1.40
N ALA A 58 -12.06 4.45 -1.02
CA ALA A 58 -11.38 5.63 -0.51
C ALA A 58 -11.44 6.77 -1.53
N GLY A 59 -11.07 6.52 -2.79
CA GLY A 59 -11.15 7.54 -3.84
C GLY A 59 -12.54 8.18 -3.96
N SER A 60 -13.60 7.37 -4.07
CA SER A 60 -14.98 7.89 -4.22
C SER A 60 -15.47 8.61 -2.97
N ILE A 61 -15.30 8.01 -1.79
CA ILE A 61 -15.73 8.58 -0.50
C ILE A 61 -14.97 9.87 -0.21
N GLY A 62 -13.68 9.90 -0.54
CA GLY A 62 -12.83 11.08 -0.41
C GLY A 62 -13.35 12.26 -1.21
N HIS A 63 -13.72 12.05 -2.47
CA HIS A 63 -14.34 13.09 -3.28
C HIS A 63 -15.73 13.50 -2.74
N GLU A 64 -16.54 12.53 -2.32
CA GLU A 64 -17.87 12.79 -1.76
C GLU A 64 -17.85 13.57 -0.45
N PHE A 65 -16.81 13.41 0.38
CA PHE A 65 -16.62 14.25 1.58
C PHE A 65 -16.05 15.63 1.27
N ARG A 66 -15.10 15.73 0.33
CA ARG A 66 -14.53 17.03 -0.06
C ARG A 66 -15.56 17.97 -0.66
N ASN A 67 -16.57 17.46 -1.36
CA ASN A 67 -17.62 18.28 -1.95
C ASN A 67 -18.41 19.12 -0.92
N PRO A 68 -19.11 18.54 0.07
CA PRO A 68 -19.84 19.32 1.06
C PRO A 68 -18.92 20.20 1.91
N LEU A 69 -17.71 19.74 2.25
CA LEU A 69 -16.72 20.58 2.94
C LEU A 69 -16.34 21.80 2.10
N GLY A 70 -16.09 21.63 0.81
CA GLY A 70 -15.83 22.73 -0.11
C GLY A 70 -16.98 23.73 -0.20
N VAL A 71 -18.22 23.23 -0.24
CA VAL A 71 -19.43 24.08 -0.22
C VAL A 71 -19.53 24.88 1.07
N ILE A 72 -19.30 24.25 2.24
CA ILE A 72 -19.33 24.93 3.55
C ILE A 72 -18.22 25.98 3.63
N SER A 73 -17.00 25.64 3.23
CA SER A 73 -15.86 26.57 3.22
C SER A 73 -16.14 27.79 2.33
N ASN A 74 -16.70 27.57 1.14
CA ASN A 74 -17.03 28.65 0.22
C ASN A 74 -18.16 29.54 0.74
N ALA A 75 -19.17 28.95 1.38
CA ALA A 75 -20.25 29.72 2.01
C ALA A 75 -19.72 30.59 3.16
N ALA A 76 -18.87 30.04 4.03
CA ALA A 76 -18.24 30.78 5.11
C ALA A 76 -17.37 31.93 4.58
N TYR A 77 -16.53 31.64 3.58
CA TYR A 77 -15.71 32.64 2.89
C TYR A 77 -16.56 33.76 2.27
N PHE A 78 -17.63 33.41 1.56
CA PHE A 78 -18.54 34.38 0.96
C PHE A 78 -19.24 35.26 1.99
N LEU A 79 -19.70 34.68 3.11
CA LEU A 79 -20.32 35.42 4.20
C LEU A 79 -19.35 36.41 4.84
N LYS A 80 -18.09 36.00 5.04
CA LYS A 80 -17.01 36.84 5.58
C LYS A 80 -16.71 38.04 4.67
N MET A 81 -16.77 37.83 3.35
CA MET A 81 -16.59 38.91 2.37
C MET A 81 -17.82 39.82 2.23
N SER A 82 -19.03 39.26 2.38
CA SER A 82 -20.30 39.98 2.21
C SER A 82 -20.75 40.74 3.47
N LEU A 83 -20.18 40.43 4.63
CA LEU A 83 -20.51 41.04 5.91
C LEU A 83 -19.28 41.73 6.55
N PRO A 84 -18.73 42.78 5.93
CA PRO A 84 -17.54 43.47 6.44
C PRO A 84 -17.78 44.14 7.79
N ASP A 85 -19.03 44.50 8.13
CA ASP A 85 -19.39 45.13 9.41
C ASP A 85 -20.01 44.14 10.40
N ALA A 86 -19.86 42.83 10.17
CA ALA A 86 -20.27 41.81 11.12
C ALA A 86 -19.61 42.03 12.49
N ASN A 87 -20.40 41.84 13.56
CA ASN A 87 -19.89 41.89 14.92
C ASN A 87 -18.87 40.77 15.19
N ASP A 88 -18.09 40.92 16.26
CA ASP A 88 -17.00 40.00 16.59
C ASP A 88 -17.47 38.56 16.76
N ALA A 89 -18.67 38.34 17.32
CA ALA A 89 -19.24 37.01 17.50
C ALA A 89 -19.49 36.30 16.15
N ILE A 90 -20.06 36.97 15.16
CA ILE A 90 -20.29 36.39 13.83
C ILE A 90 -18.95 36.03 13.17
N ARG A 91 -17.94 36.91 13.29
CA ARG A 91 -16.60 36.66 12.74
C ARG A 91 -15.94 35.45 13.40
N GLU A 92 -16.05 35.32 14.72
CA GLU A 92 -15.54 34.18 15.47
C GLU A 92 -16.19 32.86 15.02
N TYR A 93 -17.51 32.82 14.85
CA TYR A 93 -18.18 31.61 14.35
C TYR A 93 -17.79 31.28 12.90
N LEU A 94 -17.61 32.27 12.02
CA LEU A 94 -17.13 32.04 10.66
C LEU A 94 -15.70 31.47 10.66
N ASP A 95 -14.81 31.96 11.53
CA ASP A 95 -13.46 31.43 11.70
C ASP A 95 -13.48 29.99 12.23
N ILE A 96 -14.37 29.68 13.18
CA ILE A 96 -14.59 28.29 13.64
C ILE A 96 -14.99 27.40 12.48
N ILE A 97 -15.97 27.80 11.66
CA ILE A 97 -16.42 27.01 10.50
C ILE A 97 -15.28 26.78 9.51
N GLU A 98 -14.51 27.81 9.15
CA GLU A 98 -13.36 27.67 8.24
C GLU A 98 -12.31 26.70 8.81
N ASN A 99 -11.99 26.81 10.10
CA ASN A 99 -11.00 25.97 10.76
C ASN A 99 -11.46 24.50 10.85
N GLU A 100 -12.71 24.25 11.23
CA GLU A 100 -13.26 22.89 11.33
C GLU A 100 -13.39 22.22 9.96
N THR A 101 -13.77 22.99 8.94
CA THR A 101 -13.84 22.48 7.56
C THR A 101 -12.46 22.10 7.05
N ARG A 102 -11.44 22.92 7.34
CA ARG A 102 -10.04 22.62 6.99
C ARG A 102 -9.49 21.42 7.76
N ALA A 103 -9.80 21.32 9.04
CA ALA A 103 -9.41 20.17 9.85
C ALA A 103 -10.04 18.87 9.32
N SER A 104 -11.32 18.93 8.94
CA SER A 104 -12.03 17.80 8.35
C SER A 104 -11.44 17.39 7.00
N ASP A 105 -11.11 18.34 6.12
CA ASP A 105 -10.44 18.05 4.85
C ASP A 105 -9.07 17.39 5.03
N LYS A 106 -8.32 17.82 6.06
CA LYS A 106 -7.06 17.18 6.44
C LYS A 106 -7.26 15.73 6.90
N ILE A 107 -8.23 15.47 7.78
CA ILE A 107 -8.53 14.10 8.25
C ILE A 107 -8.91 13.19 7.08
N VAL A 108 -9.74 13.69 6.15
CA VAL A 108 -10.11 12.95 4.94
C VAL A 108 -8.84 12.68 4.12
N THR A 109 -8.00 13.68 3.88
CA THR A 109 -6.77 13.52 3.10
C THR A 109 -5.82 12.49 3.73
N ASP A 110 -5.57 12.58 5.03
CA ASP A 110 -4.68 11.67 5.76
C ASP A 110 -5.21 10.22 5.71
N LEU A 111 -6.53 10.02 5.85
CA LEU A 111 -7.16 8.71 5.73
C LEU A 111 -7.00 8.12 4.32
N LEU A 112 -7.20 8.93 3.28
CA LEU A 112 -7.07 8.48 1.90
C LEU A 112 -5.63 8.15 1.54
N ASP A 113 -4.68 8.96 1.99
CA ASP A 113 -3.26 8.71 1.78
C ASP A 113 -2.77 7.46 2.52
N PHE A 114 -3.36 7.14 3.69
CA PHE A 114 -3.09 5.89 4.40
C PHE A 114 -3.59 4.65 3.64
N ILE A 115 -4.78 4.75 3.03
CA ILE A 115 -5.39 3.63 2.32
C ILE A 115 -4.69 3.38 0.99
N ARG A 116 -4.34 4.45 0.26
CA ARG A 116 -3.85 4.37 -1.12
C ARG A 116 -2.63 3.46 -1.24
N ILE A 117 -2.75 2.34 -1.95
CA ILE A 117 -1.59 1.54 -2.36
C ILE A 117 -0.79 2.36 -3.39
N LYS A 118 0.28 3.04 -2.95
CA LYS A 118 1.25 3.61 -3.89
C LYS A 118 2.01 2.48 -4.56
N SER A 119 1.77 2.24 -5.85
CA SER A 119 2.74 1.55 -6.69
C SER A 119 3.95 2.46 -6.80
N LEU A 120 5.06 2.08 -6.16
CA LEU A 120 6.33 2.79 -6.26
C LEU A 120 6.78 2.76 -7.73
N ASP A 121 6.83 3.91 -8.37
CA ASP A 121 7.45 4.03 -9.70
C ASP A 121 8.96 4.18 -9.54
N ARG A 122 9.63 3.04 -9.33
CA ARG A 122 11.07 3.01 -9.09
C ARG A 122 11.82 3.31 -10.37
N GLN A 123 12.34 4.53 -10.46
CA GLN A 123 13.20 4.98 -11.54
C GLN A 123 14.61 5.32 -11.01
N PRO A 124 15.64 5.27 -11.86
CA PRO A 124 16.97 5.74 -11.50
C PRO A 124 16.95 7.26 -11.29
N VAL A 125 17.20 7.71 -10.06
CA VAL A 125 17.20 9.11 -9.64
C VAL A 125 18.61 9.57 -9.32
N ALA A 126 19.03 10.68 -9.92
CA ALA A 126 20.28 11.35 -9.56
C ALA A 126 20.07 12.13 -8.26
N VAL A 127 20.67 11.66 -7.17
CA VAL A 127 20.54 12.28 -5.83
C VAL A 127 20.98 13.74 -5.81
N SER A 128 22.01 14.08 -6.60
CA SER A 128 22.51 15.44 -6.76
C SER A 128 21.45 16.41 -7.30
N GLU A 129 20.69 15.96 -8.30
CA GLU A 129 19.63 16.75 -8.93
C GLU A 129 18.43 16.87 -8.00
N LEU A 130 18.01 15.77 -7.37
CA LEU A 130 16.91 15.76 -6.41
C LEU A 130 17.17 16.70 -5.22
N ALA A 131 18.38 16.67 -4.67
CA ALA A 131 18.78 17.55 -3.56
C ALA A 131 18.71 19.03 -3.96
N ARG A 132 19.16 19.36 -5.18
CA ARG A 132 19.11 20.73 -5.70
C ARG A 132 17.67 21.22 -5.89
N GLN A 133 16.82 20.43 -6.55
CA GLN A 133 15.42 20.77 -6.77
C GLN A 133 14.66 20.95 -5.44
N THR A 134 14.99 20.14 -4.44
CA THR A 134 14.39 20.24 -3.10
C THR A 134 14.76 21.56 -2.43
N LEU A 135 16.03 21.98 -2.52
CA LEU A 135 16.49 23.25 -1.95
C LEU A 135 15.96 24.47 -2.69
N GLU A 136 15.73 24.37 -4.00
CA GLU A 136 15.04 25.44 -4.76
C GLU A 136 13.58 25.58 -4.33
N ARG A 137 12.90 24.45 -4.09
CA ARG A 137 11.50 24.44 -3.66
C ARG A 137 11.32 24.88 -2.21
N TYR A 138 12.29 24.58 -1.36
CA TYR A 138 12.29 24.89 0.08
C TYR A 138 13.61 25.56 0.47
N PRO A 139 13.77 26.86 0.16
CA PRO A 139 15.00 27.58 0.45
C PRO A 139 15.24 27.70 1.96
N ALA A 140 16.51 27.65 2.35
CA ALA A 140 16.91 27.83 3.74
C ALA A 140 16.49 29.22 4.26
N PRO A 141 16.07 29.34 5.53
CA PRO A 141 15.89 30.64 6.15
C PRO A 141 17.18 31.46 6.14
N PRO A 142 17.13 32.80 6.12
CA PRO A 142 18.31 33.67 6.07
C PRO A 142 19.31 33.47 7.22
N SER A 143 18.86 32.86 8.32
CA SER A 143 19.67 32.57 9.51
C SER A 143 20.42 31.23 9.44
N VAL A 144 20.27 30.48 8.35
CA VAL A 144 20.83 29.13 8.20
C VAL A 144 21.77 29.10 7.00
N GLU A 145 23.03 28.75 7.25
CA GLU A 145 24.00 28.47 6.20
C GLU A 145 23.88 27.00 5.77
N LEU A 146 23.68 26.76 4.47
CA LEU A 146 23.42 25.43 3.93
C LEU A 146 24.53 25.06 2.95
N THR A 147 25.27 23.99 3.26
CA THR A 147 26.37 23.47 2.44
C THR A 147 25.97 22.12 1.88
N LEU A 148 26.09 21.96 0.56
CA LEU A 148 25.75 20.72 -0.14
C LEU A 148 27.04 20.04 -0.62
N GLU A 149 27.48 19.00 0.09
CA GLU A 149 28.65 18.19 -0.28
C GLU A 149 28.20 16.86 -0.92
N ILE A 150 28.25 16.79 -2.25
CA ILE A 150 27.84 15.60 -3.00
C ILE A 150 29.00 15.15 -3.89
N ALA A 151 29.32 13.85 -3.82
CA ALA A 151 30.34 13.26 -4.67
C ALA A 151 29.96 13.37 -6.16
N PRO A 152 30.89 13.77 -7.05
CA PRO A 152 30.60 14.04 -8.45
C PRO A 152 30.25 12.79 -9.27
N ASP A 153 30.60 11.62 -8.78
CA ASP A 153 30.45 10.31 -9.42
C ASP A 153 29.42 9.41 -8.71
N LEU A 154 28.51 10.00 -7.93
CA LEU A 154 27.50 9.25 -7.21
C LEU A 154 26.58 8.49 -8.19
N PRO A 155 26.45 7.16 -8.07
CA PRO A 155 25.56 6.40 -8.94
C PRO A 155 24.09 6.77 -8.68
N PRO A 156 23.22 6.69 -9.69
CA PRO A 156 21.79 6.91 -9.50
C PRO A 156 21.20 5.85 -8.56
N VAL A 157 20.26 6.26 -7.73
CA VAL A 157 19.53 5.38 -6.81
C VAL A 157 18.15 5.07 -7.38
N TYR A 158 17.69 3.83 -7.23
CA TYR A 158 16.32 3.48 -7.60
C TYR A 158 15.36 3.95 -6.51
N ALA A 159 14.67 5.05 -6.78
CA ALA A 159 13.71 5.68 -5.89
C ALA A 159 12.43 6.04 -6.66
N ASP A 160 11.38 6.35 -5.92
CA ASP A 160 10.14 6.97 -6.41
C ASP A 160 10.26 8.47 -6.05
N PRO A 161 10.75 9.33 -6.97
CA PRO A 161 11.14 10.73 -6.70
C PRO A 161 9.98 11.69 -6.46
#